data_AF-A0A512MCH7-F1
#
_entry.id   AF-A0A512MCH7-F1
#
_cell.length_a   1.000
_cell.length_b   1.000
_cell.length_c   1.000
_cell.angle_alpha   90.00
_cell.angle_beta   90.00
_cell.angle_gamma   90.00
#
_symmetry.space_group_name_H-M   'P 1'
#
loop_
_entity.id
_entity.type
_entity.pdbx_description
1 polymer ?
#
loop_
_entity_poly.entity_id
_entity_poly.type
_entity_poly.pdbx_seq_one_letter_code
_entity_poly.pdbx_strand_id
1 'polypeptide(L)'
;MFGLWKKRKPEPLKPPTYALIDGFETSTDAFYKSIEDELEARKVPGLDFSRLDYREGGPLSARRDYLRMRRERLTFDLCSAPFGTSWFFSYRFCEIPAPFPLLQLLIVVILTAALTMGYVALFGMLWGGAIIGMTVLGFFLLLRNTLTLGFQDFDAWLLTVPVFGGVYEIFRKETFFRTDTRIMYADTIEKVIQAKIKEVTAAEGIEKVEFMEARPDIHPLLARLVQVPSRTGS
;
A
#
# COMPACT_ATOMS: atom_id res chain seq x y z
N MET A 1 -8.09 -23.25 -2.80
CA MET A 1 -7.69 -22.34 -3.89
C MET A 1 -6.49 -21.53 -3.43
N PHE A 2 -5.36 -21.57 -4.15
CA PHE A 2 -4.13 -20.89 -3.76
C PHE A 2 -4.28 -19.37 -3.92
N GLY A 3 -4.22 -18.64 -2.81
CA GLY A 3 -4.39 -17.17 -2.76
C GLY A 3 -3.20 -16.37 -3.30
N LEU A 4 -2.54 -16.85 -4.36
CA LEU A 4 -1.34 -16.25 -4.96
C LEU A 4 -1.55 -14.79 -5.38
N TRP A 5 -2.76 -14.44 -5.83
CA TRP A 5 -3.12 -13.10 -6.34
C TRP A 5 -4.27 -12.42 -5.56
N LYS A 6 -4.55 -12.81 -4.31
CA LYS A 6 -5.56 -12.07 -3.52
C LYS A 6 -4.95 -10.72 -3.12
N LYS A 7 -5.49 -9.60 -3.65
CA LYS A 7 -5.08 -8.25 -3.24
C LYS A 7 -5.08 -8.18 -1.71
N ARG A 8 -3.92 -7.89 -1.11
CA ARG A 8 -3.76 -7.87 0.36
C ARG A 8 -4.60 -6.73 0.92
N LYS A 9 -5.30 -6.99 2.03
CA LYS A 9 -6.02 -5.95 2.76
C LYS A 9 -4.97 -5.07 3.45
N PRO A 10 -5.01 -3.73 3.29
CA PRO A 10 -4.17 -2.84 4.08
C PRO A 10 -4.55 -2.90 5.57
N GLU A 11 -3.57 -2.77 6.43
CA GLU A 11 -3.72 -2.70 7.88
C GLU A 11 -3.61 -1.22 8.31
N PRO A 12 -4.59 -0.67 9.07
CA PRO A 12 -4.56 0.74 9.45
C PRO A 12 -3.43 1.03 10.44
N LEU A 13 -2.61 2.03 10.13
CA LEU A 13 -1.52 2.52 11.00
C LEU A 13 -2.01 3.57 12.02
N LYS A 14 -3.10 4.27 11.69
CA LYS A 14 -3.78 5.26 12.53
C LYS A 14 -5.29 4.98 12.55
N PRO A 15 -6.04 5.47 13.55
CA PRO A 15 -7.50 5.62 13.44
C PRO A 15 -7.85 6.37 12.14
N PRO A 16 -8.94 5.99 11.44
CA PRO A 16 -9.30 6.66 10.20
C PRO A 16 -9.97 8.01 10.49
N THR A 17 -9.59 9.03 9.74
CA THR A 17 -10.12 10.39 9.90
C THR A 17 -11.29 10.59 8.94
N TYR A 18 -12.35 11.27 9.39
CA TYR A 18 -13.52 11.60 8.57
C TYR A 18 -14.01 13.02 8.83
N ALA A 19 -14.75 13.55 7.86
CA ALA A 19 -15.54 14.76 7.98
C ALA A 19 -16.92 14.47 7.36
N LEU A 20 -18.00 14.81 8.06
CA LEU A 20 -19.36 14.79 7.55
C LEU A 20 -19.82 16.23 7.39
N ILE A 21 -20.36 16.59 6.22
CA ILE A 21 -20.81 17.93 5.90
C ILE A 21 -22.27 17.85 5.48
N ASP A 22 -23.14 18.49 6.25
CA ASP A 22 -24.59 18.47 6.04
C ASP A 22 -25.01 19.43 4.91
N GLY A 23 -25.94 19.00 4.05
CA GLY A 23 -26.49 19.84 2.99
C GLY A 23 -25.53 20.11 1.82
N PHE A 24 -24.43 19.37 1.71
CA PHE A 24 -23.42 19.51 0.66
C PHE A 24 -23.46 18.31 -0.30
N GLU A 25 -23.21 18.54 -1.58
CA GLU A 25 -23.10 17.52 -2.62
C GLU A 25 -21.96 17.87 -3.58
N THR A 26 -21.21 16.87 -4.06
CA THR A 26 -20.11 17.11 -5.01
C THR A 26 -19.87 15.91 -5.93
N SER A 27 -19.04 16.07 -6.96
CA SER A 27 -18.64 14.95 -7.80
C SER A 27 -17.40 14.26 -7.21
N THR A 28 -17.57 13.00 -6.79
CA THR A 28 -16.47 12.12 -6.32
C THR A 28 -15.29 12.10 -7.29
N ASP A 29 -15.53 11.98 -8.60
CA ASP A 29 -14.47 11.90 -9.60
C ASP A 29 -13.77 13.23 -9.84
N ALA A 30 -14.50 14.35 -9.88
CA ALA A 30 -13.88 15.68 -10.00
C ALA A 30 -13.02 16.00 -8.77
N PHE A 31 -13.51 15.68 -7.57
CA PHE A 31 -12.78 15.81 -6.33
C PHE A 31 -11.50 14.97 -6.31
N TYR A 32 -11.59 13.67 -6.63
CA TYR A 32 -10.41 12.81 -6.71
C TYR A 32 -9.40 13.27 -7.75
N LYS A 33 -9.87 13.70 -8.92
CA LYS A 33 -8.99 14.25 -9.96
C LYS A 33 -8.25 15.51 -9.48
N SER A 34 -8.93 16.40 -8.75
CA SER A 34 -8.27 17.61 -8.21
C SER A 34 -7.13 17.30 -7.22
N ILE A 35 -7.16 16.14 -6.56
CA ILE A 35 -6.10 15.65 -5.68
C ILE A 35 -4.98 14.99 -6.49
N GLU A 36 -5.33 14.19 -7.51
CA GLU A 36 -4.36 13.60 -8.45
C GLU A 36 -3.54 14.72 -9.14
N ASP A 37 -4.22 15.69 -9.75
CA ASP A 37 -3.62 16.85 -10.44
C ASP A 37 -2.67 17.66 -9.50
N GLU A 38 -3.07 17.91 -8.24
CA GLU A 38 -2.22 18.63 -7.27
C GLU A 38 -0.98 17.83 -6.85
N LEU A 39 -1.12 16.53 -6.62
CA LEU A 39 -0.02 15.67 -6.18
C LEU A 39 0.97 15.38 -7.31
N GLU A 40 0.50 15.31 -8.56
CA GLU A 40 1.35 15.28 -9.75
C GLU A 40 2.11 16.61 -9.92
N ALA A 41 1.44 17.75 -9.76
CA ALA A 41 2.08 19.07 -9.81
C ALA A 41 3.17 19.23 -8.73
N ARG A 42 2.95 18.68 -7.53
CA ARG A 42 3.92 18.60 -6.43
C ARG A 42 5.04 17.57 -6.66
N LYS A 43 4.94 16.70 -7.67
CA LYS A 43 5.90 15.64 -8.02
C LYS A 43 6.32 14.77 -6.83
N VAL A 44 5.34 14.28 -6.07
CA VAL A 44 5.58 13.46 -4.86
C VAL A 44 6.33 12.16 -5.24
N PRO A 45 7.49 11.86 -4.62
CA PRO A 45 8.37 10.79 -5.09
C PRO A 45 7.85 9.38 -4.78
N GLY A 46 7.71 8.56 -5.82
CA GLY A 46 7.24 7.17 -5.73
C GLY A 46 5.75 7.04 -5.41
N LEU A 47 4.95 8.06 -5.78
CA LEU A 47 3.49 8.05 -5.65
C LEU A 47 2.84 7.31 -6.84
N ASP A 48 1.92 6.42 -6.50
CA ASP A 48 1.14 5.58 -7.42
C ASP A 48 -0.35 5.72 -7.09
N PHE A 49 -1.19 6.02 -8.08
CA PHE A 49 -2.63 6.19 -7.90
C PHE A 49 -3.40 4.95 -8.35
N SER A 50 -4.41 4.56 -7.58
CA SER A 50 -5.34 3.51 -7.99
C SER A 50 -6.75 3.77 -7.48
N ARG A 51 -7.75 3.62 -8.36
CA ARG A 51 -9.17 3.62 -7.97
C ARG A 51 -9.58 2.22 -7.50
N LEU A 52 -10.32 2.13 -6.40
CA LEU A 52 -10.68 0.87 -5.74
C LEU A 52 -12.12 0.85 -5.24
N ASP A 53 -12.90 -0.09 -5.75
CA ASP A 53 -14.23 -0.41 -5.23
C ASP A 53 -14.14 -1.25 -3.96
N TYR A 54 -14.62 -0.73 -2.83
CA TYR A 54 -14.87 -1.51 -1.62
C TYR A 54 -16.37 -1.77 -1.45
N ARG A 55 -16.74 -3.06 -1.39
CA ARG A 55 -18.10 -3.50 -1.05
C ARG A 55 -18.28 -3.54 0.46
N GLU A 56 -19.47 -3.18 0.94
CA GLU A 56 -19.80 -3.13 2.36
C GLU A 56 -19.77 -4.52 3.02
N GLY A 57 -20.23 -5.54 2.29
CA GLY A 57 -20.23 -6.93 2.74
C GLY A 57 -20.14 -7.92 1.57
N GLY A 58 -21.27 -8.55 1.23
CA GLY A 58 -21.33 -9.60 0.21
C GLY A 58 -21.22 -9.10 -1.24
N PRO A 59 -21.13 -10.01 -2.23
CA PRO A 59 -21.04 -9.65 -3.64
C PRO A 59 -22.20 -8.78 -4.16
N LEU A 60 -23.38 -8.84 -3.55
CA LEU A 60 -24.56 -8.04 -3.93
C LEU A 60 -24.77 -6.79 -3.06
N SER A 61 -23.84 -6.48 -2.16
CA SER A 61 -23.92 -5.28 -1.30
C SER A 61 -23.52 -4.00 -2.03
N ALA A 62 -23.88 -2.85 -1.44
CA ALA A 62 -23.44 -1.55 -1.91
C ALA A 62 -21.91 -1.47 -1.98
N ARG A 63 -21.41 -0.67 -2.93
CA ARG A 63 -19.99 -0.36 -3.09
C ARG A 63 -19.74 1.13 -2.91
N ARG A 64 -18.52 1.45 -2.49
CA ARG A 64 -17.98 2.81 -2.43
C ARG A 64 -16.62 2.82 -3.11
N ASP A 65 -16.37 3.88 -3.86
CA ASP A 65 -15.16 4.02 -4.64
C ASP A 65 -14.13 4.83 -3.85
N TYR A 66 -12.89 4.36 -3.83
CA TYR A 66 -11.79 4.96 -3.07
C TYR A 66 -10.65 5.35 -3.99
N LEU A 67 -10.08 6.53 -3.76
CA LEU A 67 -8.78 6.92 -4.30
C LEU A 67 -7.69 6.37 -3.35
N ARG A 68 -6.93 5.38 -3.81
CA ARG A 68 -5.70 4.95 -3.15
C ARG A 68 -4.51 5.72 -3.70
N MET A 69 -3.88 6.49 -2.84
CA MET A 69 -2.53 7.02 -3.02
C MET A 69 -1.56 6.06 -2.35
N ARG A 70 -0.65 5.45 -3.10
CA ARG A 70 0.33 4.47 -2.61
C ARG A 70 1.76 5.00 -2.77
N ARG A 71 2.59 4.74 -1.76
CA ARG A 71 4.04 4.87 -1.84
C ARG A 71 4.70 3.68 -1.14
N GLU A 72 5.43 2.87 -1.90
CA GLU A 72 5.98 1.59 -1.43
C GLU A 72 4.89 0.66 -0.84
N ARG A 73 4.91 0.47 0.49
CA ARG A 73 3.92 -0.25 1.32
C ARG A 73 2.88 0.68 1.96
N LEU A 74 3.13 1.99 2.04
CA LEU A 74 2.22 2.94 2.66
C LEU A 74 1.09 3.31 1.68
N THR A 75 -0.13 3.40 2.19
CA THR A 75 -1.33 3.73 1.41
C THR A 75 -2.22 4.70 2.18
N PHE A 76 -2.71 5.74 1.50
CA PHE A 76 -3.89 6.49 1.92
C PHE A 76 -5.06 6.05 1.05
N ASP A 77 -6.07 5.47 1.68
CA ASP A 77 -7.34 5.15 1.03
C ASP A 77 -8.36 6.25 1.37
N LEU A 78 -8.61 7.15 0.42
CA LEU A 78 -9.57 8.25 0.54
C LEU A 78 -10.92 7.86 -0.07
N CYS A 79 -12.01 8.20 0.61
CA CYS A 79 -13.38 8.05 0.16
C CYS A 79 -14.10 9.41 0.19
N SER A 80 -14.86 9.71 -0.86
CA SER A 80 -15.76 10.86 -1.01
C SER A 80 -17.07 10.33 -1.59
N ALA A 81 -18.16 10.38 -0.82
CA ALA A 81 -19.46 9.84 -1.24
C ALA A 81 -20.63 10.43 -0.41
N PRO A 82 -21.88 10.31 -0.90
CA PRO A 82 -23.05 10.76 -0.16
C PRO A 82 -23.41 9.84 1.01
N PHE A 83 -24.04 10.42 2.02
CA PHE A 83 -24.61 9.74 3.18
C PHE A 83 -25.91 10.45 3.63
N GLY A 84 -27.02 10.08 2.98
CA GLY A 84 -28.31 10.75 3.20
C GLY A 84 -28.31 12.15 2.58
N THR A 85 -28.67 13.16 3.38
CA THR A 85 -28.64 14.59 3.01
C THR A 85 -27.27 15.25 3.18
N SER A 86 -26.26 14.47 3.56
CA SER A 86 -24.94 14.94 3.94
C SER A 86 -23.89 14.22 3.09
N TRP A 87 -22.72 14.82 2.91
CA TRP A 87 -21.60 14.19 2.25
C TRP A 87 -20.54 13.80 3.26
N PHE A 88 -19.93 12.63 3.10
CA PHE A 88 -18.82 12.23 3.95
C PHE A 88 -17.53 12.12 3.13
N PHE A 89 -16.48 12.69 3.70
CA PHE A 89 -15.10 12.42 3.33
C PHE A 89 -14.49 11.54 4.42
N SER A 90 -13.74 10.51 4.05
CA SER A 90 -12.96 9.73 5.02
C SER A 90 -11.68 9.22 4.41
N TYR A 91 -10.57 9.28 5.14
CA TYR A 91 -9.31 8.72 4.68
C TYR A 91 -8.68 7.80 5.73
N ARG A 92 -8.01 6.75 5.26
CA ARG A 92 -7.33 5.77 6.10
C ARG A 92 -5.85 5.72 5.75
N PHE A 93 -4.98 6.01 6.72
CA PHE A 93 -3.56 5.75 6.58
C PHE A 93 -3.28 4.30 6.98
N CYS A 94 -2.85 3.51 6.01
CA CYS A 94 -2.65 2.07 6.15
C CYS A 94 -1.30 1.63 5.59
N GLU A 95 -0.84 0.46 6.02
CA GLU A 95 0.28 -0.25 5.43
C GLU A 95 -0.21 -1.53 4.75
N ILE A 96 0.33 -1.84 3.57
CA ILE A 96 0.18 -3.14 2.94
C ILE A 96 1.19 -4.09 3.60
N PRO A 97 0.73 -5.15 4.29
CA PRO A 97 1.65 -6.09 4.91
C PRO A 97 2.45 -6.87 3.84
N ALA A 98 3.71 -7.13 4.15
CA ALA A 98 4.58 -8.07 3.44
C ALA A 98 4.71 -9.39 4.21
N PRO A 99 3.64 -10.22 4.30
CA PRO A 99 3.75 -11.52 4.94
C PRO A 99 4.78 -12.37 4.20
N PHE A 100 5.42 -13.26 4.96
CA PHE A 100 6.37 -14.24 4.45
C PHE A 100 5.63 -15.56 4.18
N PRO A 101 5.23 -15.87 2.93
CA PRO A 101 4.40 -17.05 2.65
C PRO A 101 5.25 -18.33 2.69
N LEU A 102 5.45 -18.90 3.88
CA LEU A 102 6.29 -20.07 4.13
C LEU A 102 6.03 -21.23 3.14
N LEU A 103 4.77 -21.52 2.81
CA LEU A 103 4.43 -22.55 1.83
C LEU A 103 4.89 -22.21 0.41
N GLN A 104 4.80 -20.94 -0.02
CA GLN A 104 5.28 -20.51 -1.34
C GLN A 104 6.82 -20.54 -1.39
N LEU A 105 7.50 -20.15 -0.31
CA LEU A 105 8.95 -20.31 -0.19
C LEU A 105 9.33 -21.79 -0.32
N LEU A 106 8.67 -22.68 0.41
CA LEU A 106 8.92 -24.11 0.38
C LEU A 106 8.69 -24.71 -1.02
N ILE A 107 7.65 -24.27 -1.73
CA ILE A 107 7.42 -24.64 -3.14
C ILE A 107 8.57 -24.16 -4.03
N VAL A 108 9.01 -22.89 -3.90
CA VAL A 108 10.14 -22.35 -4.67
C VAL A 108 11.42 -23.14 -4.38
N VAL A 109 11.74 -23.43 -3.12
CA VAL A 109 12.90 -24.23 -2.73
C VAL A 109 12.85 -25.64 -3.31
N ILE A 110 11.70 -26.33 -3.24
CA ILE A 110 11.53 -27.67 -3.82
C ILE A 110 11.68 -27.64 -5.35
N LEU A 111 11.08 -26.67 -6.04
CA LEU A 111 11.21 -26.53 -7.49
C LEU A 111 12.65 -26.23 -7.91
N THR A 112 13.35 -25.34 -7.22
CA THR A 112 14.76 -25.03 -7.49
C THR A 112 15.66 -26.24 -7.21
N ALA A 113 15.41 -27.00 -6.14
CA ALA A 113 16.14 -28.23 -5.83
C ALA A 113 15.89 -29.32 -6.87
N ALA A 114 14.64 -29.55 -7.27
CA ALA A 114 14.27 -30.51 -8.30
C ALA A 114 14.89 -30.17 -9.66
N LEU A 115 14.87 -28.88 -10.05
CA LEU A 115 15.52 -28.40 -11.26
C LEU A 115 17.05 -28.60 -11.20
N THR A 116 17.68 -28.25 -10.07
CA THR A 116 19.12 -28.47 -9.84
C THR A 116 19.50 -29.95 -9.97
N MET A 117 18.75 -30.84 -9.31
CA MET A 117 18.96 -32.29 -9.40
C MET A 117 18.76 -32.80 -10.83
N GLY A 118 17.75 -32.29 -11.55
CA GLY A 118 17.51 -32.62 -12.96
C GLY A 118 18.68 -32.23 -13.87
N TYR A 119 19.23 -31.02 -13.74
CA TYR A 119 20.41 -30.59 -14.50
C TYR A 119 21.65 -31.43 -14.17
N VAL A 120 21.89 -31.76 -12.90
CA VAL A 120 23.00 -32.63 -12.48
C VAL A 120 22.83 -34.07 -12.99
N ALA A 121 21.60 -34.59 -13.02
CA ALA A 121 21.32 -35.92 -13.56
C ALA A 121 21.46 -36.00 -15.09
N LEU A 122 21.08 -34.95 -15.82
CA LEU A 122 21.14 -34.90 -17.29
C LEU A 122 22.54 -34.62 -17.84
N PHE A 123 23.28 -33.70 -17.22
CA PHE A 123 24.57 -33.20 -17.74
C PHE A 123 25.78 -33.58 -16.87
N GLY A 124 25.55 -34.32 -15.78
CA GLY A 124 26.58 -34.61 -14.78
C GLY A 124 26.92 -33.40 -13.91
N MET A 125 27.66 -33.64 -12.83
CA MET A 125 27.96 -32.63 -11.81
C MET A 125 28.75 -31.42 -12.35
N LEU A 126 29.76 -31.66 -13.21
CA LEU A 126 30.63 -30.60 -13.73
C LEU A 126 29.88 -29.67 -14.71
N TRP A 127 29.30 -30.22 -15.78
CA TRP A 127 28.60 -29.41 -16.79
C TRP A 127 27.26 -28.88 -16.31
N GLY A 128 26.50 -29.67 -15.52
CA GLY A 128 25.28 -29.18 -14.86
C GLY A 128 25.57 -28.01 -13.92
N GLY A 129 26.63 -28.11 -13.10
CA GLY A 129 27.07 -27.02 -12.23
C GLY A 129 27.51 -25.77 -13.01
N ALA A 130 28.26 -25.94 -14.11
CA ALA A 130 28.68 -24.83 -14.96
C ALA A 130 27.49 -24.10 -15.62
N ILE A 131 26.50 -24.84 -16.13
CA ILE A 131 25.29 -24.26 -16.74
C ILE A 131 24.48 -23.47 -15.70
N ILE A 132 24.31 -24.02 -14.49
CA ILE A 132 23.61 -23.33 -13.39
C ILE A 132 24.36 -22.05 -13.00
N GLY A 133 25.69 -22.13 -12.83
CA GLY A 133 26.53 -20.96 -12.52
C GLY A 133 26.43 -19.85 -13.57
N MET A 134 26.51 -20.20 -14.85
CA MET A 134 26.33 -19.26 -15.96
C MET A 134 24.93 -18.66 -16.01
N THR A 135 23.89 -19.43 -15.68
CA THR A 135 22.49 -18.95 -15.61
C THR A 135 22.31 -17.93 -14.48
N VAL A 136 22.87 -18.21 -13.29
CA VAL A 136 22.83 -17.28 -12.14
C VAL A 136 23.63 -16.01 -12.43
N LEU A 137 24.81 -16.14 -13.06
CA LEU A 137 25.62 -14.99 -13.46
C LEU A 137 24.90 -14.13 -14.51
N GLY A 138 24.32 -14.75 -15.53
CA GLY A 138 23.52 -14.06 -16.55
C GLY A 138 22.34 -13.31 -15.94
N PHE A 139 21.60 -13.95 -15.03
CA PHE A 139 20.51 -13.32 -14.29
C PHE A 139 20.99 -12.12 -13.45
N PHE A 140 22.12 -12.24 -12.75
CA PHE A 140 22.68 -11.14 -11.97
C PHE A 140 23.13 -9.95 -12.84
N LEU A 141 23.75 -10.21 -14.00
CA LEU A 141 24.14 -9.18 -14.95
C LEU A 141 22.93 -8.47 -15.58
N LEU A 142 21.86 -9.21 -15.91
CA LEU A 142 20.59 -8.64 -16.34
C LEU A 142 19.97 -7.77 -15.25
N LEU A 143 19.93 -8.24 -14.00
CA LEU A 143 19.40 -7.49 -12.86
C LEU A 143 20.18 -6.19 -12.64
N ARG A 144 21.52 -6.24 -12.70
CA ARG A 144 22.39 -5.05 -12.64
C ARG A 144 22.06 -4.06 -13.75
N ASN A 145 21.82 -4.54 -14.98
CA ASN A 145 21.46 -3.68 -16.11
C ASN A 145 20.09 -3.01 -15.89
N THR A 146 19.09 -3.74 -15.39
CA THR A 146 17.77 -3.19 -15.03
C THR A 146 17.87 -2.08 -13.98
N LEU A 147 18.76 -2.22 -12.99
CA LEU A 147 19.03 -1.16 -12.01
C LEU A 147 19.68 0.08 -12.64
N THR A 148 20.60 -0.09 -13.60
CA THR A 148 21.20 1.05 -14.34
C THR A 148 20.27 1.71 -15.35
N LEU A 149 19.21 1.01 -15.80
CA LEU A 149 18.17 1.56 -16.69
C LEU A 149 17.18 2.50 -15.98
N GLY A 150 17.43 2.89 -14.73
CA GLY A 150 16.66 3.92 -14.04
C GLY A 150 15.26 3.49 -13.64
N PHE A 151 15.07 2.21 -13.29
CA PHE A 151 13.81 1.67 -12.81
C PHE A 151 13.50 2.21 -11.39
N GLN A 152 13.03 3.46 -11.30
CA GLN A 152 12.92 4.24 -10.04
C GLN A 152 12.08 3.52 -8.98
N ASP A 153 11.04 2.80 -9.40
CA ASP A 153 10.16 2.03 -8.51
C ASP A 153 10.58 0.57 -8.32
N PHE A 154 11.81 0.17 -8.64
CA PHE A 154 12.27 -1.23 -8.49
C PHE A 154 12.13 -1.73 -7.04
N ASP A 155 12.46 -0.89 -6.05
CA ASP A 155 12.25 -1.14 -4.61
C ASP A 155 10.76 -1.40 -4.31
N ALA A 156 9.87 -0.55 -4.82
CA ALA A 156 8.43 -0.69 -4.62
C ALA A 156 7.83 -1.91 -5.35
N TRP A 157 8.33 -2.23 -6.56
CA TRP A 157 7.92 -3.39 -7.34
C TRP A 157 8.33 -4.70 -6.65
N LEU A 158 9.58 -4.80 -6.18
CA LEU A 158 10.13 -6.00 -5.57
C LEU A 158 9.32 -6.44 -4.33
N LEU A 159 8.81 -5.48 -3.55
CA LEU A 159 7.91 -5.73 -2.40
C LEU A 159 6.55 -6.33 -2.78
N THR A 160 6.10 -6.12 -4.02
CA THR A 160 4.87 -6.75 -4.52
C THR A 160 5.06 -8.20 -4.95
N VAL A 161 6.30 -8.60 -5.29
CA VAL A 161 6.63 -9.95 -5.76
C VAL A 161 6.46 -10.96 -4.61
N PRO A 162 5.64 -12.03 -4.78
CA PRO A 162 5.49 -13.09 -3.78
C PRO A 162 6.83 -13.77 -3.46
N VAL A 163 7.02 -14.18 -2.21
CA VAL A 163 8.28 -14.71 -1.63
C VAL A 163 9.41 -13.66 -1.62
N PHE A 164 9.84 -13.19 -2.79
CA PHE A 164 10.99 -12.29 -2.95
C PHE A 164 10.83 -10.97 -2.19
N GLY A 165 9.65 -10.33 -2.20
CA GLY A 165 9.41 -9.10 -1.44
C GLY A 165 9.56 -9.29 0.07
N GLY A 166 9.17 -10.46 0.59
CA GLY A 166 9.35 -10.80 2.02
C GLY A 166 10.80 -11.11 2.38
N VAL A 167 11.54 -11.81 1.52
CA VAL A 167 12.99 -12.03 1.69
C VAL A 167 13.73 -10.69 1.62
N TYR A 168 13.38 -9.84 0.64
CA TYR A 168 14.02 -8.55 0.44
C TYR A 168 13.85 -7.63 1.64
N GLU A 169 12.65 -7.55 2.23
CA GLU A 169 12.39 -6.71 3.41
C GLU A 169 13.30 -7.07 4.61
N ILE A 170 13.72 -8.34 4.76
CA ILE A 170 14.66 -8.76 5.82
C ILE A 170 16.05 -8.13 5.63
N PHE A 171 16.49 -7.93 4.38
CA PHE A 171 17.80 -7.34 4.05
C PHE A 171 17.72 -5.82 3.79
N ARG A 172 16.52 -5.28 3.62
CA ARG A 172 16.25 -3.88 3.28
C ARG A 172 16.46 -3.00 4.52
N LYS A 173 17.61 -2.35 4.58
CA LYS A 173 17.94 -1.45 5.69
C LYS A 173 16.98 -0.27 5.76
N GLU A 174 16.41 -0.06 6.93
CA GLU A 174 15.78 1.21 7.29
C GLU A 174 16.88 2.25 7.49
N THR A 175 16.78 3.37 6.78
CA THR A 175 17.76 4.47 6.82
C THR A 175 17.02 5.77 7.14
N PHE A 176 17.71 6.75 7.74
CA PHE A 176 17.12 8.05 8.07
C PHE A 176 16.38 8.68 6.88
N PHE A 177 17.01 8.73 5.71
CA PHE A 177 16.39 9.20 4.47
C PHE A 177 15.05 8.52 4.14
N ARG A 178 14.94 7.20 4.37
CA ARG A 178 13.71 6.45 4.12
C ARG A 178 12.63 6.73 5.17
N THR A 179 13.02 6.89 6.43
CA THR A 179 12.13 7.32 7.51
C THR A 179 11.59 8.72 7.27
N ASP A 180 12.47 9.68 6.97
CA ASP A 180 12.12 11.08 6.68
C ASP A 180 11.17 11.15 5.48
N THR A 181 11.48 10.43 4.38
CA THR A 181 10.61 10.40 3.19
C THR A 181 9.23 9.80 3.48
N ARG A 182 9.12 8.79 4.36
CA ARG A 182 7.83 8.23 4.80
C ARG A 182 7.01 9.22 5.62
N ILE A 183 7.65 9.99 6.51
CA ILE A 183 6.99 11.03 7.31
C ILE A 183 6.51 12.17 6.40
N MET A 184 7.39 12.68 5.52
CA MET A 184 7.05 13.73 4.56
C MET A 184 5.93 13.30 3.60
N TYR A 185 5.93 12.04 3.15
CA TYR A 185 4.83 11.48 2.37
C TYR A 185 3.50 11.55 3.13
N ALA A 186 3.45 11.02 4.36
CA ALA A 186 2.22 10.97 5.13
C ALA A 186 1.68 12.37 5.45
N ASP A 187 2.55 13.28 5.87
CA ASP A 187 2.22 14.68 6.14
C ASP A 187 1.75 15.44 4.88
N THR A 188 2.41 15.23 3.73
CA THR A 188 2.03 15.88 2.46
C THR A 188 0.66 15.42 1.98
N ILE A 189 0.41 14.11 1.97
CA ILE A 189 -0.88 13.54 1.51
C ILE A 189 -2.01 13.98 2.45
N GLU A 190 -1.81 13.92 3.77
CA GLU A 190 -2.80 14.36 4.75
C GLU A 190 -3.13 15.86 4.60
N LYS A 191 -2.12 16.72 4.41
CA LYS A 191 -2.31 18.16 4.15
C LYS A 191 -3.05 18.43 2.85
N VAL A 192 -2.72 17.75 1.75
CA VAL A 192 -3.40 17.93 0.46
C VAL A 192 -4.86 17.49 0.53
N ILE A 193 -5.15 16.33 1.13
CA ILE A 193 -6.53 15.86 1.34
C ILE A 193 -7.34 16.88 2.14
N GLN A 194 -6.83 17.35 3.28
CA GLN A 194 -7.54 18.31 4.11
C GLN A 194 -7.69 19.68 3.44
N ALA A 195 -6.69 20.14 2.67
CA ALA A 195 -6.76 21.38 1.91
C ALA A 195 -7.84 21.30 0.81
N LYS A 196 -7.85 20.21 0.03
CA LYS A 196 -8.83 20.02 -1.05
C LYS A 196 -10.25 19.83 -0.53
N ILE A 197 -10.44 19.17 0.60
CA ILE A 197 -11.77 19.11 1.24
C ILE A 197 -12.22 20.54 1.60
N LYS A 198 -11.38 21.33 2.28
CA LYS A 198 -11.71 22.72 2.65
C LYS A 198 -11.97 23.61 1.44
N GLU A 199 -11.23 23.43 0.35
CA GLU A 199 -11.39 24.18 -0.90
C GLU A 199 -12.77 23.94 -1.53
N VAL A 200 -13.18 22.67 -1.67
CA VAL A 200 -14.48 22.34 -2.28
C VAL A 200 -15.64 22.69 -1.33
N THR A 201 -15.50 22.56 -0.01
CA THR A 201 -16.55 23.00 0.93
C THR A 201 -16.67 24.52 1.01
N ALA A 202 -15.57 25.26 0.93
CA ALA A 202 -15.60 26.72 0.94
C ALA A 202 -16.23 27.29 -0.33
N ALA A 203 -16.13 26.61 -1.47
CA ALA A 203 -16.83 26.98 -2.70
C ALA A 203 -18.37 26.97 -2.54
N GLU A 204 -18.88 26.06 -1.70
CA GLU A 204 -20.31 25.96 -1.31
C GLU A 204 -20.64 26.78 -0.03
N GLY A 205 -19.73 27.67 0.41
CA GLY A 205 -19.94 28.58 1.55
C GLY A 205 -19.71 27.98 2.95
N ILE A 206 -19.15 26.76 3.04
CA ILE A 206 -18.92 26.06 4.32
C ILE A 206 -17.46 26.27 4.76
N GLU A 207 -17.23 27.31 5.57
CA GLU A 207 -15.89 27.73 6.02
C GLU A 207 -15.22 26.77 7.04
N LYS A 208 -16.01 26.04 7.84
CA LYS A 208 -15.50 25.20 8.93
C LYS A 208 -15.79 23.73 8.68
N VAL A 209 -14.75 22.99 8.29
CA VAL A 209 -14.75 21.53 8.24
C VAL A 209 -14.02 20.99 9.46
N GLU A 210 -14.72 20.26 10.31
CA GLU A 210 -14.15 19.52 11.43
C GLU A 210 -13.71 18.13 10.98
N PHE A 211 -12.45 17.77 11.28
CA PHE A 211 -11.90 16.45 10.99
C PHE A 211 -11.88 15.63 12.29
N MET A 212 -12.67 14.55 12.30
CA MET A 212 -12.83 13.68 13.45
C MET A 212 -12.03 12.39 13.26
N GLU A 213 -11.25 12.00 14.27
CA GLU A 213 -10.65 10.67 14.33
C GLU A 213 -11.72 9.65 14.76
N ALA A 214 -12.02 8.67 13.91
CA ALA A 214 -12.95 7.61 14.27
C ALA A 214 -12.34 6.70 15.33
N ARG A 215 -12.73 6.92 16.58
CA ARG A 215 -12.55 5.95 17.67
C ARG A 215 -13.73 4.98 17.59
N PRO A 216 -13.52 3.71 17.21
CA PRO A 216 -14.63 2.76 17.25
C PRO A 216 -15.13 2.63 18.69
N ASP A 217 -16.45 2.58 18.87
CA ASP A 217 -17.07 2.30 20.17
C ASP A 217 -16.85 0.83 20.53
N ILE A 218 -15.65 0.52 21.01
CA ILE A 218 -15.27 -0.84 21.39
C ILE A 218 -16.02 -1.19 22.68
N HIS A 219 -16.89 -2.20 22.61
CA HIS A 219 -17.57 -2.79 23.76
C HIS A 219 -16.55 -3.02 24.90
N PRO A 220 -16.82 -2.64 26.17
CA PRO A 220 -15.79 -2.51 27.21
C PRO A 220 -14.96 -3.78 27.50
N LEU A 221 -15.54 -4.97 27.23
CA LEU A 221 -14.81 -6.25 27.31
C LEU A 221 -13.74 -6.42 26.21
N LEU A 222 -14.01 -5.93 25.00
CA LEU A 222 -13.07 -5.94 23.87
C LEU A 222 -12.03 -4.82 23.99
N ALA A 223 -12.35 -3.70 24.65
CA ALA A 223 -11.43 -2.58 24.84
C ALA A 223 -10.16 -3.01 25.60
N ARG A 224 -10.30 -3.92 26.58
CA ARG A 224 -9.15 -4.52 27.31
C ARG A 224 -8.25 -5.41 26.44
N LEU A 225 -8.75 -5.94 25.31
CA LEU A 225 -7.97 -6.76 24.38
C LEU A 225 -7.32 -5.92 23.26
N VAL A 226 -7.89 -4.75 22.96
CA VAL A 226 -7.41 -3.82 21.92
C VAL A 226 -6.40 -2.78 22.47
N GLN A 227 -6.18 -2.75 23.79
CA GLN A 227 -5.05 -2.03 24.39
C GLN A 227 -3.73 -2.70 24.02
N VAL A 228 -3.27 -2.44 22.79
CA VAL A 228 -1.85 -2.50 22.43
C VAL A 228 -1.11 -1.65 23.46
N PRO A 229 -0.07 -2.16 24.13
CA PRO A 229 0.67 -1.37 25.09
C PRO A 229 1.25 -0.16 24.34
N SER A 230 0.83 1.04 24.73
CA SER A 230 1.52 2.24 24.32
C SER A 230 2.98 2.07 24.75
N ARG A 231 3.91 2.17 23.79
CA ARG A 231 5.32 2.39 24.12
C ARG A 231 5.41 3.78 24.74
N THR A 232 5.19 3.84 26.04
CA THR A 232 5.51 4.99 26.87
C THR A 232 6.99 5.31 26.65
N GLY A 233 7.26 6.53 26.18
CA GLY A 233 8.63 6.99 26.02
C GLY A 233 9.35 7.01 27.38
N SER A 234 10.62 6.64 27.33
CA SER A 234 11.65 6.91 28.35
C SER A 234 12.78 7.65 27.66
#